data_AF-A0A2P6MJH5-F1
#
_entry.id   AF-A0A2P6MJH5-F1
#
_cell.length_a   1.000
_cell.length_b   1.000
_cell.length_c   1.000
_cell.angle_alpha   90.00
_cell.angle_beta   90.00
_cell.angle_gamma   90.00
#
_symmetry.space_group_name_H-M   'P 1'
#
loop_
_entity.id
_entity.type
_entity.pdbx_description
1 polymer ?
#
loop_
_entity_poly.entity_id
_entity_poly.type
_entity_poly.pdbx_seq_one_letter_code
_entity_poly.pdbx_strand_id
1 'polypeptide(L)'
;MYALCIAAGMILALYVIGDAHWEMEQAIQENDQTPYPFLKMGLAGFLFGVLVEWRKLRSVFQGEIGVGWMMAPAIALFLFCMVPSYYWLYLFGYSTGFFHNLLYNTETNIALVILSGILFTRSLRQNV
;
A
#
# COMPACT_ATOMS: atom_id res chain seq x y z
N MET A 1 -6.78 -17.34 -18.97
CA MET A 1 -6.47 -15.97 -19.42
C MET A 1 -6.39 -14.98 -18.26
N TYR A 2 -7.42 -14.84 -17.42
CA TYR A 2 -7.42 -13.90 -16.28
C TYR A 2 -6.26 -14.08 -15.30
N ALA A 3 -5.92 -15.33 -14.93
CA ALA A 3 -4.80 -15.63 -14.03
C ALA A 3 -3.45 -15.09 -14.52
N LEU A 4 -3.20 -15.13 -15.84
CA LEU A 4 -1.98 -14.61 -16.45
C LEU A 4 -1.94 -13.08 -16.39
N CYS A 5 -3.06 -12.40 -16.65
CA CYS A 5 -3.12 -10.94 -16.53
C CYS A 5 -2.92 -10.46 -15.08
N ILE A 6 -3.46 -11.19 -14.10
CA ILE A 6 -3.28 -10.88 -12.67
C ILE A 6 -1.83 -11.11 -12.27
N ALA A 7 -1.24 -12.24 -12.67
CA ALA A 7 0.17 -12.52 -12.41
C ALA A 7 1.08 -11.46 -13.02
N ALA A 8 0.83 -11.07 -14.28
CA ALA A 8 1.56 -9.98 -14.93
C ALA A 8 1.38 -8.64 -14.19
N GLY A 9 0.16 -8.33 -13.74
CA GLY A 9 -0.12 -7.13 -12.95
C GLY A 9 0.60 -7.13 -11.59
N MET A 10 0.65 -8.27 -10.90
CA MET A 10 1.39 -8.41 -9.65
C MET A 10 2.90 -8.26 -9.85
N ILE A 11 3.45 -8.85 -10.92
CA ILE A 11 4.87 -8.70 -11.27
C ILE A 11 5.18 -7.23 -11.60
N LEU A 12 4.31 -6.57 -12.36
CA LEU A 12 4.47 -5.15 -12.69
C LEU A 12 4.40 -4.28 -11.44
N ALA A 13 3.47 -4.55 -10.52
CA ALA A 13 3.38 -3.84 -9.26
C ALA A 13 4.65 -4.03 -8.41
N LEU A 14 5.18 -5.25 -8.31
CA LEU A 14 6.45 -5.51 -7.62
C LEU A 14 7.63 -4.79 -8.27
N TYR A 15 7.68 -4.75 -9.60
CA TYR A 15 8.69 -4.00 -10.33
C TYR A 15 8.62 -2.50 -10.00
N VAL A 16 7.41 -1.91 -10.02
CA VAL A 16 7.22 -0.49 -9.67
C VAL A 16 7.58 -0.21 -8.21
N ILE A 17 7.31 -1.13 -7.28
CA ILE A 17 7.73 -1.00 -5.87
C ILE A 17 9.26 -0.96 -5.78
N GLY A 18 9.97 -1.85 -6.47
CA GLY A 18 11.43 -1.88 -6.47
C GLY A 18 12.05 -0.64 -7.11
N ASP A 19 11.49 -0.18 -8.22
CA ASP A 19 11.89 1.06 -8.91
C ASP A 19 11.69 2.29 -8.02
N ALA A 20 10.51 2.40 -7.39
CA ALA A 20 10.21 3.50 -6.47
C ALA A 20 11.07 3.47 -5.19
N HIS A 21 11.47 2.28 -4.72
CA HIS A 21 12.41 2.14 -3.61
C HIS A 21 13.78 2.75 -3.95
N TRP A 22 14.27 2.49 -5.14
CA TRP A 22 15.53 3.06 -5.62
C TRP A 22 15.44 4.58 -5.77
N GLU A 23 14.34 5.08 -6.34
CA GLU A 23 14.06 6.53 -6.42
C GLU A 23 13.98 7.17 -5.02
N MET A 24 13.41 6.49 -4.02
CA MET A 24 13.37 6.95 -2.63
C MET A 24 14.78 7.06 -2.03
N GLU A 25 15.61 6.03 -2.19
CA GLU A 25 17.00 6.06 -1.70
C GLU A 25 17.81 7.18 -2.36
N GLN A 26 17.62 7.40 -3.66
CA GLN A 26 18.25 8.52 -4.37
C GLN A 26 17.75 9.88 -3.86
N ALA A 27 16.44 10.07 -3.72
CA ALA A 27 15.87 11.32 -3.20
C ALA A 27 16.37 11.64 -1.78
N ILE A 28 16.51 10.62 -0.92
CA ILE A 28 17.08 10.78 0.43
C ILE A 28 18.55 11.22 0.35
N GLN A 29 19.35 10.63 -0.54
CA GLN A 29 20.76 11.01 -0.71
C GLN A 29 20.93 12.43 -1.25
N GLU A 30 20.05 12.83 -2.18
CA GLU A 30 20.05 14.17 -2.77
C GLU A 30 19.40 15.22 -1.86
N ASN A 31 18.89 14.81 -0.70
CA ASN A 31 18.07 15.62 0.21
C ASN A 31 16.88 16.28 -0.53
N ASP A 32 16.38 15.59 -1.56
CA ASP A 32 15.17 15.96 -2.27
C ASP A 32 13.97 15.50 -1.44
N GLN A 33 13.13 16.46 -1.08
CA GLN A 33 11.93 16.23 -0.27
C GLN A 33 10.69 15.98 -1.14
N THR A 34 10.88 15.64 -2.43
CA THR A 34 9.76 15.29 -3.30
C THR A 34 9.02 14.05 -2.78
N PRO A 35 7.70 14.13 -2.53
CA PRO A 35 6.93 13.01 -2.00
C PRO A 35 6.59 11.96 -3.08
N TYR A 36 7.00 12.18 -4.32
CA TYR A 36 6.60 11.39 -5.48
C TYR A 36 6.99 9.91 -5.37
N PRO A 37 8.24 9.56 -5.00
CA PRO A 37 8.64 8.15 -4.87
C PRO A 37 7.85 7.39 -3.80
N PHE A 38 7.59 8.02 -2.64
CA PHE A 38 6.76 7.46 -1.57
C PHE A 38 5.33 7.18 -2.04
N LEU A 39 4.75 8.13 -2.77
CA LEU A 39 3.39 8.01 -3.30
C LEU A 39 3.29 6.86 -4.32
N LYS A 40 4.27 6.79 -5.23
CA LYS A 40 4.38 5.75 -6.27
C LYS A 40 4.50 4.36 -5.63
N MET A 41 5.37 4.22 -4.63
CA MET A 41 5.57 2.98 -3.88
C MET A 41 4.30 2.57 -3.12
N GLY A 42 3.66 3.50 -2.41
CA GLY A 42 2.43 3.26 -1.66
C GLY A 42 1.27 2.82 -2.56
N LEU A 43 1.07 3.50 -3.69
CA LEU A 43 0.03 3.12 -4.65
C LEU A 43 0.28 1.74 -5.25
N ALA A 44 1.53 1.44 -5.63
CA ALA A 44 1.89 0.14 -6.19
C ALA A 44 1.71 -1.00 -5.16
N GLY A 45 2.11 -0.78 -3.91
CA GLY A 45 1.88 -1.73 -2.80
C GLY A 45 0.40 -1.97 -2.54
N PHE A 46 -0.41 -0.91 -2.55
CA PHE A 46 -1.85 -1.04 -2.32
C PHE A 46 -2.52 -1.81 -3.45
N LEU A 47 -2.18 -1.48 -4.71
CA LEU A 47 -2.65 -2.19 -5.89
C LEU A 47 -2.21 -3.66 -5.88
N PHE A 48 -0.99 -3.94 -5.46
CA PHE A 48 -0.54 -5.32 -5.26
C PHE A 48 -1.44 -6.06 -4.27
N GLY A 49 -1.71 -5.48 -3.11
CA GLY A 49 -2.64 -6.07 -2.12
C GLY A 49 -4.06 -6.26 -2.67
N VAL A 50 -4.54 -5.33 -3.49
CA VAL A 50 -5.84 -5.45 -4.17
C VAL A 50 -5.86 -6.61 -5.18
N LEU A 51 -4.79 -6.76 -5.96
CA LEU A 51 -4.64 -7.83 -6.96
C LEU A 51 -4.52 -9.21 -6.32
N VAL A 52 -3.89 -9.32 -5.15
CA VAL A 52 -3.80 -10.58 -4.39
C VAL A 52 -5.20 -11.14 -4.09
N GLU A 53 -6.17 -10.28 -3.76
CA GLU A 53 -7.55 -10.64 -3.48
C GLU A 53 -8.47 -10.52 -4.71
N TRP A 54 -7.93 -10.74 -5.91
CA TRP A 54 -8.66 -10.60 -7.18
C TRP A 54 -10.00 -11.35 -7.24
N ARG A 55 -10.11 -12.51 -6.58
CA ARG A 55 -11.36 -13.30 -6.59
C ARG A 55 -12.53 -12.51 -6.00
N LYS A 56 -12.31 -11.78 -4.91
CA LYS A 56 -13.31 -10.87 -4.32
C LYS A 56 -13.55 -9.65 -5.20
N LEU A 57 -12.49 -9.11 -5.80
CA LEU A 57 -12.64 -7.98 -6.73
C LEU A 57 -13.55 -8.33 -7.91
N ARG A 58 -13.43 -9.57 -8.43
CA ARG A 58 -14.27 -10.07 -9.52
C ARG A 58 -15.75 -10.14 -9.16
N SER A 59 -16.11 -10.58 -7.95
CA SER A 59 -17.52 -10.66 -7.54
C SER A 59 -18.14 -9.27 -7.38
N VAL A 60 -17.35 -8.27 -6.97
CA VAL A 60 -17.75 -6.86 -6.92
C VAL A 60 -18.09 -6.33 -8.33
N PHE A 61 -17.25 -6.63 -9.33
CA PHE A 61 -17.54 -6.26 -10.73
C PHE A 61 -18.78 -6.97 -11.32
N GLN A 62 -19.25 -8.05 -10.68
CA GLN A 62 -20.45 -8.78 -11.09
C GLN A 62 -21.75 -8.22 -10.48
N GLY A 63 -21.67 -7.15 -9.68
CA GLY A 63 -22.83 -6.33 -9.29
C GLY A 63 -23.30 -6.47 -7.83
N GLU A 64 -22.64 -7.30 -7.01
CA GLU A 64 -23.00 -7.49 -5.60
C GLU A 64 -22.07 -6.67 -4.70
N ILE A 65 -22.29 -5.35 -4.63
CA ILE A 65 -21.43 -4.44 -3.86
C ILE A 65 -22.13 -4.03 -2.56
N GLY A 66 -21.70 -4.61 -1.45
CA GLY A 66 -21.90 -4.09 -0.10
C GLY A 66 -20.60 -3.53 0.46
N VAL A 67 -20.64 -2.42 1.19
CA VAL A 67 -19.46 -1.88 1.88
C VAL A 67 -19.52 -2.30 3.35
N GLY A 68 -18.53 -3.08 3.78
CA GLY A 68 -18.37 -3.46 5.18
C GLY A 68 -17.64 -2.39 6.00
N TRP A 69 -17.87 -2.38 7.31
CA TRP A 69 -17.20 -1.48 8.26
C TRP A 69 -15.66 -1.55 8.20
N MET A 70 -15.10 -2.67 7.74
CA MET A 70 -13.65 -2.86 7.51
C MET A 70 -13.05 -1.92 6.46
N MET A 71 -13.87 -1.20 5.67
CA MET A 71 -13.35 -0.25 4.68
C MET A 71 -12.71 0.97 5.34
N ALA A 72 -13.30 1.45 6.44
CA ALA A 72 -12.76 2.58 7.19
C ALA A 72 -11.35 2.32 7.74
N PRO A 73 -11.08 1.23 8.48
CA PRO A 73 -9.72 0.94 8.96
C PRO A 73 -8.74 0.64 7.82
N ALA A 74 -9.19 0.07 6.70
CA ALA A 74 -8.32 -0.15 5.54
C ALA A 74 -7.85 1.17 4.92
N ILE A 75 -8.77 2.12 4.69
CA ILE A 75 -8.45 3.45 4.15
C ILE A 75 -7.61 4.24 5.14
N ALA A 76 -7.96 4.21 6.43
CA ALA A 76 -7.19 4.89 7.46
C ALA A 76 -5.75 4.37 7.53
N LEU A 77 -5.57 3.04 7.49
CA LEU A 77 -4.24 2.42 7.46
C LEU A 77 -3.45 2.81 6.21
N PHE A 78 -4.10 2.81 5.04
CA PHE A 78 -3.45 3.23 3.79
C PHE A 78 -2.98 4.68 3.85
N LEU A 79 -3.86 5.60 4.23
CA LEU A 79 -3.52 7.03 4.37
C LEU A 79 -2.41 7.25 5.39
N PHE A 80 -2.43 6.49 6.49
CA PHE A 80 -1.39 6.55 7.51
C PHE A 80 -0.03 6.08 6.97
N CYS A 81 0.01 5.02 6.17
CA CYS A 81 1.27 4.52 5.60
C CYS A 81 1.80 5.39 4.46
N MET A 82 0.94 6.12 3.74
CA MET A 82 1.34 7.02 2.65
C MET A 82 2.07 8.29 3.12
N VAL A 83 1.99 8.62 4.41
CA VAL A 83 2.71 9.78 4.94
C VAL A 83 4.22 9.51 4.85
N PRO A 84 5.00 10.38 4.18
CA PRO A 84 6.44 10.20 4.06
C PRO A 84 7.15 10.04 5.41
N SER A 85 8.15 9.16 5.45
CA SER A 85 8.83 8.75 6.68
C SER A 85 9.46 9.91 7.47
N TYR A 86 9.89 10.97 6.79
CA TYR A 86 10.47 12.16 7.42
C TYR A 86 9.45 12.97 8.25
N TYR A 87 8.16 12.93 7.92
CA TYR A 87 7.14 13.57 8.76
C TYR A 87 6.94 12.81 10.07
N TRP A 88 7.04 11.48 10.05
CA TRP A 88 6.97 10.66 11.26
C TRP A 88 8.15 10.90 12.20
N LEU A 89 9.34 11.10 11.64
CA LEU A 89 10.53 11.54 12.39
C LEU A 89 10.31 12.89 13.07
N TYR A 90 9.69 13.85 12.38
CA TYR A 90 9.38 15.15 12.97
C TYR A 90 8.37 15.04 14.13
N LEU A 91 7.36 14.17 14.00
CA LEU A 91 6.27 14.04 14.97
C LEU A 91 6.67 13.24 16.23
N PHE A 92 7.41 12.15 16.05
CA PHE A 92 7.75 11.19 17.12
C PHE A 92 9.23 11.24 17.56
N GLY A 93 10.04 12.06 16.90
CA GLY A 93 11.48 12.17 17.13
C GLY A 93 12.26 10.92 16.71
N TYR A 94 13.57 10.94 16.94
CA TYR A 94 14.50 9.81 16.76
C TYR A 94 14.38 8.74 17.85
N SER A 95 13.17 8.53 18.40
CA SER A 95 12.98 7.47 19.40
C SER A 95 12.85 6.11 18.69
N THR A 96 13.43 5.07 19.26
CA THR A 96 13.33 3.67 18.76
C THR A 96 11.96 3.05 19.09
N GLY A 97 10.89 3.84 19.01
CA GLY A 97 9.53 3.42 19.34
C GLY A 97 8.93 2.50 18.28
N PHE A 98 7.85 1.79 18.65
CA PHE A 98 7.11 0.90 17.76
C PHE A 98 6.72 1.57 16.42
N PHE A 99 6.17 2.79 16.46
CA PHE A 99 5.77 3.54 15.26
C PHE A 99 6.94 3.95 14.38
N HIS A 100 8.11 4.21 14.97
CA HIS A 100 9.32 4.51 14.22
C HIS A 100 9.71 3.29 13.37
N ASN A 101 9.92 2.12 13.98
CA ASN A 101 10.30 0.91 13.25
C ASN A 101 9.24 0.42 12.24
N LEU A 102 7.96 0.69 12.52
CA LEU A 102 6.86 0.24 11.68
C LEU A 102 6.66 1.11 10.41
N LEU A 103 6.86 2.42 10.52
CA LEU A 103 6.56 3.39 9.43
C LEU A 103 7.81 3.93 8.76
N TYR A 104 8.93 4.02 9.48
CA TYR A 104 10.21 4.50 8.95
C TYR A 104 10.91 3.41 8.14
N ASN A 105 10.84 2.16 8.58
CA ASN A 105 11.37 1.05 7.78
C ASN A 105 10.43 0.82 6.58
N THR A 106 10.96 1.11 5.39
CA THR A 106 10.32 0.96 4.09
C THR A 106 9.72 -0.44 3.88
N GLU A 107 10.40 -1.49 4.35
CA GLU A 107 9.97 -2.88 4.23
C GLU A 107 8.71 -3.17 5.06
N THR A 108 8.67 -2.65 6.29
CA THR A 108 7.52 -2.82 7.19
C THR A 108 6.35 -1.96 6.72
N ASN A 109 6.63 -0.73 6.26
CA ASN A 109 5.63 0.18 5.72
C ASN A 109 4.95 -0.45 4.49
N ILE A 110 5.72 -0.98 3.53
CA ILE A 110 5.13 -1.58 2.32
C ILE A 110 4.27 -2.81 2.65
N ALA A 111 4.67 -3.61 3.66
CA ALA A 111 3.85 -4.71 4.13
C ALA A 111 2.49 -4.24 4.68
N LEU A 112 2.47 -3.13 5.44
CA LEU A 112 1.23 -2.52 5.92
C LEU A 112 0.38 -1.94 4.79
N VAL A 113 1.01 -1.32 3.79
CA VAL A 113 0.32 -0.82 2.59
C VAL A 113 -0.33 -1.97 1.84
N ILE A 114 0.39 -3.08 1.60
CA ILE A 114 -0.16 -4.28 0.97
C ILE A 114 -1.32 -4.83 1.79
N LEU A 115 -1.15 -4.91 3.11
CA LEU A 115 -2.19 -5.36 4.03
C LEU A 115 -3.42 -4.45 4.00
N SER A 116 -3.25 -3.14 3.85
CA SER A 116 -4.35 -2.19 3.68
C SER A 116 -5.13 -2.43 2.38
N GLY A 117 -4.44 -2.77 1.28
CA GLY A 117 -5.09 -3.16 0.01
C GLY A 117 -5.87 -4.47 0.13
N ILE A 118 -5.32 -5.46 0.83
CA ILE A 118 -6.01 -6.72 1.15
C ILE A 118 -7.25 -6.45 2.02
N LEU A 119 -7.13 -5.65 3.08
CA LEU A 119 -8.27 -5.31 3.94
C LEU A 119 -9.34 -4.53 3.17
N PHE A 120 -8.94 -3.63 2.28
CA PHE A 120 -9.84 -2.87 1.44
C PHE A 120 -10.69 -3.79 0.56
N THR A 121 -10.06 -4.70 -0.19
CA THR A 121 -10.82 -5.67 -1.01
C THR A 121 -11.67 -6.61 -0.17
N ARG A 122 -11.20 -7.02 1.01
CA ARG A 122 -11.98 -7.88 1.91
C ARG A 122 -13.18 -7.18 2.53
N SER A 123 -13.11 -5.86 2.70
CA SER A 123 -14.22 -5.05 3.19
C SER A 123 -15.38 -4.94 2.19
N LEU A 124 -15.10 -5.19 0.91
CA LEU A 124 -16.13 -5.32 -0.11
C LEU A 124 -16.89 -6.62 0.17
N ARG A 125 -18.11 -6.46 0.66
CA ARG A 125 -19.00 -7.53 1.08
C ARG A 125 -19.83 -7.95 -0.13
N GLN A 126 -19.86 -9.25 -0.37
CA GLN A 126 -20.85 -9.84 -1.26
C GLN A 126 -22.17 -9.88 -0.49
N ASN A 127 -23.17 -9.12 -0.93
CA ASN A 127 -24.54 -9.29 -0.43
C ASN A 127 -25.05 -10.61 -0.99
N VAL A 128 -25.04 -11.67 -0.16
CA VAL A 128 -25.76 -12.92 -0.40
C VAL A 128 -27.15 -12.80 0.21
#